data_AF-A0A356V7K1-F1
#
_entry.id   AF-A0A356V7K1-F1
#
_cell.length_a   1.000
_cell.length_b   1.000
_cell.length_c   1.000
_cell.angle_alpha   90.00
_cell.angle_beta   90.00
_cell.angle_gamma   90.00
#
_symmetry.space_group_name_H-M   'P 1'
#
loop_
_entity.id
_entity.type
_entity.pdbx_description
1 polymer ?
#
loop_
_entity_poly.entity_id
_entity_poly.type
_entity_poly.pdbx_seq_one_letter_code
_entity_poly.pdbx_strand_id
1 'polypeptide(L)'
;MQKFGLILAFVFGFGAPVLADPVIGIWKTQVDDGAYAHVKFSSCGAKLCGKIARSFKAGAEYKSPNLGRKLVWDMVADGGGHYSGGQIWQPSKDKVYKSKMSLSGNKLYVSGCWGIICKKQTWTRVK
;
A
#
# COMPACT_ATOMS: atom_id res chain seq x y z
N MET A 1 -30.05 57.72 -14.48
CA MET A 1 -28.91 57.37 -13.61
C MET A 1 -28.97 55.88 -13.33
N GLN A 2 -27.95 55.14 -13.71
CA GLN A 2 -27.86 53.68 -13.63
C GLN A 2 -27.72 53.21 -12.18
N LYS A 3 -28.34 52.08 -11.82
CA LYS A 3 -27.90 51.27 -10.68
C LYS A 3 -27.98 49.79 -11.06
N PHE A 4 -26.83 49.24 -11.45
CA PHE A 4 -26.60 47.81 -11.62
C PHE A 4 -26.73 47.10 -10.27
N GLY A 5 -27.67 46.15 -10.16
CA GLY A 5 -27.82 45.26 -9.03
C GLY A 5 -27.14 43.91 -9.30
N LEU A 6 -26.09 43.62 -8.54
CA LEU A 6 -25.17 42.48 -8.61
C LEU A 6 -25.91 41.11 -8.60
N ILE A 7 -25.69 40.26 -9.61
CA ILE A 7 -26.09 38.84 -9.58
C ILE A 7 -25.03 38.05 -8.81
N LEU A 8 -25.39 37.53 -7.63
CA LEU A 8 -24.54 36.63 -6.83
C LEU A 8 -24.65 35.21 -7.41
N ALA A 9 -23.70 34.82 -8.27
CA ALA A 9 -23.60 33.44 -8.75
C ALA A 9 -22.93 32.57 -7.67
N PHE A 10 -23.73 31.79 -6.94
CA PHE A 10 -23.25 30.82 -5.94
C PHE A 10 -22.80 29.55 -6.68
N VAL A 11 -21.50 29.45 -7.00
CA VAL A 11 -20.93 28.25 -7.61
C VAL A 11 -20.76 27.18 -6.53
N PHE A 12 -21.70 26.23 -6.45
CA PHE A 12 -21.53 25.00 -5.68
C PHE A 12 -20.48 24.12 -6.37
N GLY A 13 -19.25 24.15 -5.86
CA GLY A 13 -18.21 23.19 -6.25
C GLY A 13 -18.55 21.81 -5.70
N PHE A 14 -19.10 20.93 -6.53
CA PHE A 14 -19.22 19.50 -6.23
C PHE A 14 -17.81 18.87 -6.28
N GLY A 15 -17.18 18.70 -5.12
CA GLY A 15 -16.01 17.84 -5.00
C GLY A 15 -16.43 16.39 -5.16
N ALA A 16 -15.93 15.71 -6.19
CA ALA A 16 -16.16 14.28 -6.37
C ALA A 16 -15.59 13.49 -5.18
N PRO A 17 -16.30 12.48 -4.64
CA PRO A 17 -15.77 11.65 -3.58
C PRO A 17 -14.55 10.88 -4.11
N VAL A 18 -13.37 11.17 -3.56
CA VAL A 18 -12.18 10.34 -3.77
C VAL A 18 -12.38 9.07 -2.95
N LEU A 19 -12.84 8.01 -3.61
CA LEU A 19 -12.87 6.68 -3.00
C LEU A 19 -11.43 6.25 -2.69
N ALA A 20 -11.21 5.83 -1.45
CA ALA A 20 -9.92 5.29 -1.02
C ALA A 20 -9.55 4.06 -1.87
N ASP A 21 -8.28 3.97 -2.30
CA ASP A 21 -7.81 2.81 -3.07
C ASP A 21 -8.08 1.51 -2.30
N PRO A 22 -8.62 0.46 -2.95
CA PRO A 22 -9.02 -0.77 -2.27
C PRO A 22 -7.87 -1.53 -1.60
N VAL A 23 -6.60 -1.25 -1.92
CA VAL A 23 -5.46 -1.86 -1.20
C VAL A 23 -5.23 -1.25 0.18
N ILE A 24 -5.77 -0.05 0.46
CA ILE A 24 -5.63 0.59 1.77
C ILE A 24 -6.19 -0.33 2.86
N GLY A 25 -5.44 -0.46 3.95
CA GLY A 25 -5.76 -1.40 5.04
C GLY A 25 -4.53 -2.14 5.55
N ILE A 26 -4.77 -3.18 6.35
CA ILE A 26 -3.71 -3.98 6.97
C ILE A 26 -3.65 -5.36 6.30
N TRP A 27 -2.43 -5.79 5.98
CA TRP A 27 -2.15 -7.04 5.28
C TRP A 27 -1.14 -7.89 6.03
N LYS A 28 -1.43 -9.18 6.18
CA LYS A 28 -0.53 -10.18 6.73
C LYS A 28 0.37 -10.71 5.61
N THR A 29 1.68 -10.57 5.78
CA THR A 29 2.66 -11.14 4.84
C THR A 29 2.70 -12.66 4.94
N GLN A 30 3.24 -13.33 3.93
CA GLN A 30 3.69 -14.71 4.11
C GLN A 30 4.86 -14.77 5.09
N VAL A 31 5.05 -15.95 5.70
CA VAL A 31 6.19 -16.23 6.56
C VAL A 31 7.47 -16.24 5.72
N ASP A 32 8.49 -15.55 6.20
CA ASP A 32 9.82 -15.51 5.65
C ASP A 32 10.81 -15.54 6.82
N ASP A 33 11.72 -16.51 6.83
CA ASP A 33 12.65 -16.77 7.95
C ASP A 33 11.96 -16.88 9.34
N GLY A 34 10.84 -17.61 9.37
CA GLY A 34 10.05 -17.85 10.58
C GLY A 34 9.29 -16.62 11.12
N ALA A 35 9.36 -15.48 10.44
CA ALA A 35 8.66 -14.25 10.81
C ALA A 35 7.65 -13.81 9.75
N TYR A 36 6.61 -13.10 10.17
CA TYR A 36 5.70 -12.38 9.29
C TYR A 36 5.32 -11.02 9.89
N ALA A 37 4.80 -10.12 9.06
CA ALA A 37 4.39 -8.78 9.48
C ALA A 37 2.92 -8.52 9.15
N HIS A 38 2.30 -7.64 9.92
CA HIS A 38 1.14 -6.90 9.48
C HIS A 38 1.61 -5.57 8.91
N VAL A 39 1.29 -5.31 7.65
CA VAL A 39 1.71 -4.14 6.90
C VAL A 39 0.52 -3.24 6.68
N LYS A 40 0.58 -2.01 7.18
CA LYS A 40 -0.45 -1.00 6.95
C LYS A 40 -0.15 -0.26 5.65
N PHE A 41 -1.02 -0.42 4.66
CA PHE A 41 -1.01 0.36 3.43
C PHE A 41 -1.82 1.65 3.60
N SER A 42 -1.27 2.73 3.05
CA SER A 42 -1.83 4.08 3.07
C SER A 42 -1.31 4.89 1.88
N SER A 43 -1.97 5.98 1.54
CA SER A 43 -1.45 6.98 0.61
C SER A 43 -0.21 7.67 1.19
N CYS A 44 0.76 7.96 0.33
CA CYS A 44 1.97 8.72 0.63
C CYS A 44 2.22 9.71 -0.52
N GLY A 45 1.43 10.79 -0.54
CA GLY A 45 1.29 11.66 -1.70
C GLY A 45 0.37 11.01 -2.75
N ALA A 46 0.76 11.08 -4.02
CA ALA A 46 0.03 10.44 -5.13
C ALA A 46 0.34 8.94 -5.30
N LYS A 47 1.13 8.36 -4.39
CA LYS A 47 1.58 6.95 -4.41
C LYS A 47 1.03 6.20 -3.20
N LEU A 48 1.21 4.88 -3.21
CA LEU A 48 0.86 3.98 -2.12
C LEU A 48 2.12 3.47 -1.43
N CYS A 49 2.07 3.43 -0.09
CA CYS A 49 3.16 2.95 0.76
C CYS A 49 2.63 1.96 1.80
N GLY A 50 3.42 0.94 2.11
CA GLY A 50 3.18 -0.03 3.18
C GLY A 50 4.23 0.08 4.28
N LYS A 51 3.80 0.23 5.54
CA LYS A 51 4.68 0.24 6.71
C LYS A 51 4.41 -0.96 7.62
N ILE A 52 5.45 -1.48 8.27
CA ILE A 52 5.32 -2.56 9.26
C ILE A 52 4.58 -2.01 10.48
N ALA A 53 3.36 -2.48 10.72
CA ALA A 53 2.51 -2.07 11.83
C ALA A 53 2.62 -3.02 13.03
N ARG A 54 2.80 -4.33 12.78
CA ARG A 54 3.01 -5.37 13.80
C ARG A 54 3.95 -6.45 13.24
N SER A 55 4.66 -7.15 14.11
CA SER A 55 5.62 -8.20 13.72
C SER A 55 5.40 -9.44 14.56
N PHE A 56 5.54 -10.61 13.93
CA PHE A 56 5.30 -11.90 14.56
C PHE A 56 6.42 -12.88 14.23
N LYS A 57 6.82 -13.70 15.19
CA LYS A 57 7.79 -14.79 15.02
C LYS A 57 7.33 -15.99 15.84
N ALA A 58 7.38 -17.18 15.25
CA ALA A 58 6.87 -18.40 15.88
C ALA A 58 5.42 -18.29 16.42
N GLY A 59 4.57 -17.52 15.73
CA GLY A 59 3.16 -17.33 16.10
C GLY A 59 2.89 -16.24 17.16
N ALA A 60 3.91 -15.77 17.88
CA ALA A 60 3.78 -14.71 18.87
C ALA A 60 4.14 -13.34 18.29
N GLU A 61 3.47 -12.28 18.76
CA GLU A 61 3.84 -10.91 18.45
C GLU A 61 5.13 -10.52 19.17
N TYR A 62 5.99 -9.76 18.50
CA TYR A 62 7.20 -9.21 19.09
C TYR A 62 7.49 -7.81 18.54
N LYS A 63 8.22 -7.00 19.31
CA LYS A 63 8.68 -5.68 18.87
C LYS A 63 9.95 -5.83 18.03
N SER A 64 9.78 -5.94 16.71
CA SER A 64 10.90 -5.91 15.77
C SER A 64 11.55 -4.52 15.75
N PRO A 65 12.88 -4.41 15.56
CA PRO A 65 13.53 -3.12 15.26
C PRO A 65 13.00 -2.48 13.96
N ASN A 66 12.30 -3.25 13.12
CA ASN A 66 11.72 -2.76 11.87
C ASN A 66 10.32 -2.17 12.01
N LEU A 67 9.77 -2.11 13.23
CA LEU A 67 8.46 -1.53 13.47
C LEU A 67 8.40 -0.08 12.94
N GLY A 68 7.35 0.25 12.19
CA GLY A 68 7.15 1.56 11.56
C GLY A 68 7.98 1.81 10.28
N ARG A 69 8.95 0.94 9.95
CA ARG A 69 9.72 1.08 8.71
C ARG A 69 8.84 0.82 7.48
N LYS A 70 9.14 1.51 6.38
CA LYS A 70 8.52 1.26 5.08
C LYS A 70 8.99 -0.11 4.56
N LEU A 71 8.03 -0.97 4.26
CA LEU A 71 8.25 -2.24 3.57
C LEU A 71 8.02 -2.10 2.07
N VAL A 72 7.01 -1.30 1.68
CA VAL A 72 6.63 -1.04 0.27
C VAL A 72 6.52 0.47 0.06
N TRP A 73 6.99 0.98 -1.07
CA TRP A 73 6.88 2.40 -1.45
C TRP A 73 6.85 2.60 -2.97
N ASP A 74 6.53 3.82 -3.39
CA ASP A 74 6.39 4.27 -4.79
C ASP A 74 5.41 3.47 -5.63
N MET A 75 4.49 2.76 -4.97
CA MET A 75 3.53 1.92 -5.65
C MET A 75 2.44 2.77 -6.32
N VAL A 76 2.15 2.47 -7.58
CA VAL A 76 1.15 3.15 -8.40
C VAL A 76 0.00 2.19 -8.65
N ALA A 77 -1.24 2.69 -8.54
CA ALA A 77 -2.41 1.95 -8.99
C ALA A 77 -2.53 2.07 -10.52
N ASP A 78 -2.52 0.94 -11.21
CA ASP A 78 -2.69 0.87 -12.67
C ASP A 78 -4.18 0.70 -13.07
N GLY A 79 -5.07 0.57 -12.09
CA GLY A 79 -6.49 0.24 -12.28
C GLY A 79 -6.75 -1.27 -12.24
N GLY A 80 -8.03 -1.64 -12.09
CA GLY A 80 -8.45 -3.06 -12.07
C GLY A 80 -7.86 -3.91 -10.93
N GLY A 81 -7.34 -3.28 -9.87
CA GLY A 81 -6.64 -3.96 -8.78
C GLY A 81 -5.18 -4.31 -9.09
N HIS A 82 -4.59 -3.77 -10.15
CA HIS A 82 -3.18 -3.92 -10.47
C HIS A 82 -2.35 -2.74 -9.98
N TYR A 83 -1.12 -3.04 -9.58
CA TYR A 83 -0.18 -2.05 -9.06
C TYR A 83 1.25 -2.30 -9.57
N SER A 84 1.95 -1.22 -9.91
CA SER A 84 3.29 -1.29 -10.46
C SER A 84 4.18 -0.11 -10.05
N GLY A 85 5.43 -0.11 -10.54
CA GLY A 85 6.40 0.96 -10.31
C GLY A 85 7.03 0.99 -8.91
N GLY A 86 6.48 0.23 -7.97
CA GLY A 86 6.90 0.27 -6.58
C GLY A 86 8.17 -0.53 -6.28
N GLN A 87 8.58 -0.44 -5.02
CA GLN A 87 9.69 -1.17 -4.45
C GLN A 87 9.25 -1.90 -3.19
N ILE A 88 9.90 -3.02 -2.90
CA ILE A 88 9.70 -3.79 -1.66
C ILE A 88 11.04 -4.14 -1.03
N TRP A 89 11.17 -3.93 0.27
CA TRP A 89 12.34 -4.35 1.04
C TRP A 89 12.06 -5.69 1.73
N GLN A 90 12.98 -6.65 1.63
CA GLN A 90 12.91 -7.93 2.33
C GLN A 90 13.83 -7.90 3.57
N PRO A 91 13.26 -7.89 4.79
CA PRO A 91 14.06 -7.75 6.02
C PRO A 91 15.10 -8.86 6.24
N SER A 92 14.76 -10.11 5.92
CA SER A 92 15.65 -11.28 6.13
C SER A 92 16.89 -11.28 5.24
N LYS A 93 16.90 -10.49 4.17
CA LYS A 93 18.02 -10.38 3.22
C LYS A 93 18.60 -8.97 3.14
N ASP A 94 18.03 -8.05 3.92
CA ASP A 94 18.28 -6.60 3.84
C ASP A 94 18.40 -6.07 2.40
N LYS A 95 17.45 -6.46 1.55
CA LYS A 95 17.53 -6.17 0.11
C LYS A 95 16.25 -5.58 -0.43
N VAL A 96 16.40 -4.63 -1.35
CA VAL A 96 15.30 -3.96 -2.05
C VAL A 96 15.10 -4.57 -3.43
N TYR A 97 13.84 -4.78 -3.80
CA TYR A 97 13.41 -5.36 -5.05
C TYR A 97 12.41 -4.45 -5.77
N LYS A 98 12.39 -4.51 -7.10
CA LYS A 98 11.29 -3.93 -7.88
C LYS A 98 10.02 -4.71 -7.58
N SER A 99 8.91 -4.03 -7.34
CA SER A 99 7.68 -4.67 -6.89
C SER A 99 6.50 -4.37 -7.81
N LYS A 100 5.65 -5.38 -7.97
CA LYS A 100 4.31 -5.26 -8.54
C LYS A 100 3.33 -5.96 -7.61
N MET A 101 2.08 -5.53 -7.64
CA MET A 101 1.01 -6.19 -6.88
C MET A 101 -0.25 -6.40 -7.70
N SER A 102 -1.06 -7.37 -7.28
CA SER A 102 -2.40 -7.58 -7.79
C SER A 102 -3.34 -7.90 -6.64
N LEU A 103 -4.47 -7.21 -6.58
CA LEU A 103 -5.49 -7.34 -5.56
C LEU A 103 -6.66 -8.18 -6.08
N SER A 104 -7.03 -9.22 -5.33
CA SER A 104 -8.22 -10.04 -5.61
C SER A 104 -8.95 -10.33 -4.30
N GLY A 105 -10.02 -9.57 -4.05
CA GLY A 105 -10.78 -9.64 -2.81
C GLY A 105 -9.90 -9.40 -1.56
N ASN A 106 -9.72 -10.45 -0.75
CA ASN A 106 -8.92 -10.41 0.48
C ASN A 106 -7.50 -10.97 0.31
N LYS A 107 -7.05 -11.16 -0.93
CA LYS A 107 -5.69 -11.60 -1.27
C LYS A 107 -4.97 -10.50 -2.02
N LEU A 108 -3.74 -10.22 -1.60
CA LEU A 108 -2.82 -9.32 -2.28
C LEU A 108 -1.62 -10.14 -2.74
N TYR A 109 -1.49 -10.32 -4.05
CA TYR A 109 -0.33 -10.95 -4.65
C TYR A 109 0.77 -9.92 -4.78
N VAL A 110 1.91 -10.16 -4.15
CA VAL A 110 3.06 -9.25 -4.12
C VAL A 110 4.23 -9.94 -4.78
N SER A 111 4.86 -9.29 -5.75
CA SER A 111 6.11 -9.77 -6.36
C SER A 111 7.27 -8.85 -6.01
N GLY A 112 8.45 -9.44 -5.83
CA GLY A 112 9.73 -8.75 -5.71
C GLY A 112 10.71 -9.35 -6.71
N CYS A 113 11.21 -8.53 -7.64
CA CYS A 113 12.12 -8.96 -8.70
C CYS A 113 13.51 -8.33 -8.56
N TRP A 114 14.54 -9.14 -8.79
CA TRP A 114 15.92 -8.72 -8.97
C TRP A 114 16.38 -9.14 -10.37
N GLY A 115 16.42 -8.19 -11.31
CA GLY A 115 16.61 -8.49 -12.72
C GLY A 115 15.47 -9.35 -13.26
N ILE A 116 15.82 -10.53 -13.80
CA ILE A 116 14.87 -11.47 -14.42
C ILE A 116 14.22 -12.40 -13.38
N ILE A 117 14.81 -12.54 -12.18
CA ILE A 117 14.34 -13.47 -11.15
C ILE A 117 13.35 -12.75 -10.23
N CYS A 118 12.16 -13.32 -10.08
CA CYS A 118 11.10 -12.79 -9.22
C CYS A 118 10.67 -13.80 -8.16
N LYS A 119 10.54 -13.35 -6.91
CA LYS A 119 9.83 -14.07 -5.84
C LYS A 119 8.41 -13.52 -5.73
N LYS A 120 7.44 -14.41 -5.57
CA LYS A 120 6.02 -14.05 -5.38
C LYS A 120 5.59 -14.44 -3.97
N GLN A 121 4.72 -13.63 -3.38
CA GLN A 121 4.06 -13.89 -2.12
C GLN A 121 2.57 -13.59 -2.22
N THR A 122 1.78 -14.30 -1.43
CA THR A 122 0.34 -14.06 -1.28
C THR A 122 0.04 -13.56 0.12
N TRP A 123 -0.29 -12.29 0.25
CA TRP A 123 -0.65 -11.66 1.52
C TRP A 123 -2.17 -11.73 1.71
N THR A 124 -2.60 -11.80 2.96
CA THR A 124 -4.03 -11.86 3.31
C THR A 124 -4.46 -10.62 4.07
N ARG A 125 -5.66 -10.12 3.78
CA ARG A 125 -6.19 -8.96 4.49
C ARG A 125 -6.45 -9.33 5.96
N VAL A 126 -6.01 -8.45 6.86
CA VAL A 126 -6.34 -8.53 8.29
C VAL A 126 -7.66 -7.80 8.49
N LYS A 127 -8.63 -8.49 9.09
CA LYS A 127 -9.93 -7.91 9.48
C LYS A 127 -9.81 -7.23 10.83
#